data_AF-A0A4S4G6H9-F1
#
_entry.id   AF-A0A4S4G6H9-F1
#
_cell.length_a   1.000
_cell.length_b   1.000
_cell.length_c   1.000
_cell.angle_alpha   90.00
_cell.angle_beta   90.00
_cell.angle_gamma   90.00
#
_symmetry.space_group_name_H-M   'P 1'
#
loop_
_entity.id
_entity.type
_entity.pdbx_description
1 polymer ?
#
loop_
_entity_poly.entity_id
_entity_poly.type
_entity_poly.pdbx_seq_one_letter_code
_entity_poly.pdbx_strand_id
1 'polypeptide(L)'
;MINVAVAGCAGRMGSAVVDAVTAADDMQVVCGVDPHAAGDAGAFPVFATVAEALEAVDADVLVDFTQPSVVAGNLAAALPAGVDCVVGTTGLSNETLGQLAADAAPGTALFYAPNFTTGAVLMMEFAKAAAPYFPEAEVMEFHHCNKKDAPSGTAVRTAQLIAEARSPRVSEAPGRETEMPGAEGARGALVEGVPVHAVRSMGYVASQEVIFGSLGQTLTIRHDSWDRTSYMPGVLLGIRSVGEREGLIVGLETFMA
;
A
#
# COMPACT_ATOMS: atom_id res chain seq x y z
N MET A 1 -10.15 4.47 23.01
CA MET A 1 -9.91 5.37 21.87
C MET A 1 -8.43 5.27 21.59
N ILE A 2 -8.04 4.95 20.36
CA ILE A 2 -6.63 4.78 19.96
C ILE A 2 -6.01 6.17 19.78
N ASN A 3 -4.91 6.44 20.47
CA ASN A 3 -4.15 7.68 20.39
C ASN A 3 -3.18 7.62 19.22
N VAL A 4 -3.43 8.41 18.17
CA VAL A 4 -2.67 8.36 16.92
C VAL A 4 -1.77 9.59 16.78
N ALA A 5 -0.48 9.37 16.61
CA ALA A 5 0.48 10.36 16.15
C ALA A 5 0.63 10.27 14.62
N VAL A 6 0.68 11.41 13.92
CA VAL A 6 0.80 11.43 12.45
C VAL A 6 2.09 12.12 12.01
N ALA A 7 3.03 11.34 11.46
CA ALA A 7 4.25 11.87 10.86
C ALA A 7 4.04 12.30 9.41
N GLY A 8 4.47 13.53 9.11
CA GLY A 8 4.18 14.22 7.84
C GLY A 8 2.76 14.80 7.81
N CYS A 9 2.22 15.21 8.97
CA CYS A 9 0.82 15.64 9.11
C CYS A 9 0.43 16.82 8.21
N ALA A 10 1.37 17.71 7.87
CA ALA A 10 1.10 18.83 6.95
C ALA A 10 1.19 18.44 5.46
N GLY A 11 1.61 17.21 5.16
CA GLY A 11 1.69 16.67 3.81
C GLY A 11 0.32 16.27 3.24
N ARG A 12 0.28 16.01 1.93
CA ARG A 12 -0.96 15.58 1.23
C ARG A 12 -1.56 14.28 1.75
N MET A 13 -0.73 13.30 2.11
CA MET A 13 -1.20 12.04 2.69
C MET A 13 -1.47 12.20 4.19
N GLY A 14 -0.58 12.88 4.92
CA GLY A 14 -0.75 13.10 6.36
C GLY A 14 -2.03 13.86 6.70
N SER A 15 -2.39 14.89 5.93
CA SER A 15 -3.68 15.59 6.10
C SER A 15 -4.89 14.67 5.89
N ALA A 16 -4.87 13.80 4.87
CA ALA A 16 -5.93 12.81 4.68
C ALA A 16 -6.01 11.80 5.84
N VAL A 17 -4.86 11.39 6.40
CA VAL A 17 -4.82 10.54 7.60
C VAL A 17 -5.42 11.26 8.80
N VAL A 18 -5.05 12.52 9.02
CA VAL A 18 -5.62 13.36 10.09
C VAL A 18 -7.13 13.43 9.95
N ASP A 19 -7.65 13.78 8.77
CA ASP A 19 -9.09 13.87 8.51
C ASP A 19 -9.80 12.52 8.78
N ALA A 20 -9.22 11.41 8.33
CA ALA A 20 -9.78 10.08 8.50
C ALA A 20 -9.80 9.61 9.96
N VAL A 21 -8.72 9.87 10.70
CA VAL A 21 -8.61 9.53 12.12
C VAL A 21 -9.56 10.40 12.94
N THR A 22 -9.62 11.71 12.68
CA THR A 22 -10.54 12.62 13.37
C THR A 22 -12.01 12.27 13.12
N ALA A 23 -12.34 11.72 11.95
CA ALA A 23 -13.70 11.31 11.61
C ALA A 23 -14.10 9.93 12.19
N ALA A 24 -13.17 9.17 12.75
CA ALA A 24 -13.43 7.83 13.27
C ALA A 24 -13.74 7.87 14.78
N ASP A 25 -14.80 7.17 15.20
CA ASP A 25 -15.30 7.22 16.59
C ASP A 25 -14.38 6.54 17.62
N ASP A 26 -13.49 5.66 17.16
CA ASP A 26 -12.65 4.78 17.99
C ASP A 26 -11.20 5.24 18.12
N MET A 27 -10.82 6.38 17.52
CA MET A 27 -9.47 6.91 17.52
C MET A 27 -9.44 8.44 17.54
N GLN A 28 -8.28 9.01 17.87
CA GLN A 28 -8.07 10.45 17.89
C GLN A 28 -6.64 10.80 17.50
N VAL A 29 -6.45 11.96 16.85
CA VAL A 29 -5.11 12.51 16.60
C VAL A 29 -4.64 13.22 17.86
N VAL A 30 -3.56 12.73 18.47
CA VAL A 30 -3.00 13.31 19.71
C VAL A 30 -1.85 14.28 19.44
N CYS A 31 -1.14 14.09 18.32
CA CYS A 31 -0.11 15.01 17.85
C CYS A 31 0.20 14.81 16.36
N GLY A 32 0.81 15.84 15.77
CA GLY A 32 1.43 15.78 14.45
C GLY A 32 2.94 15.90 14.54
N VAL A 33 3.65 15.36 13.56
CA VAL A 33 5.10 15.55 13.40
C VAL A 33 5.38 16.10 12.01
N ASP A 34 5.87 17.34 11.96
CA ASP A 34 6.34 17.98 10.73
C ASP A 34 7.30 19.14 11.07
N PRO A 35 8.59 19.08 10.65
CA PRO A 35 9.57 20.12 10.94
C PRO A 35 9.18 21.52 10.44
N HIS A 36 8.34 21.62 9.43
CA HIS A 36 7.92 22.88 8.83
C HIS A 36 6.63 23.46 9.44
N ALA A 37 5.92 22.66 10.23
CA ALA A 37 4.71 23.09 10.97
C ALA A 37 4.89 23.00 12.50
N ALA A 38 6.10 22.72 12.98
CA ALA A 38 6.40 22.62 14.40
C ALA A 38 6.04 23.92 15.13
N GLY A 39 5.29 23.78 16.24
CA GLY A 39 4.77 24.91 17.02
C GLY A 39 3.43 25.48 16.53
N ASP A 40 2.84 24.96 15.46
CA ASP A 40 1.45 25.26 15.09
C ASP A 40 0.50 24.53 16.05
N ALA A 41 -0.20 25.29 16.89
CA ALA A 41 -1.13 24.78 17.90
C ALA A 41 -2.56 24.75 17.34
N GLY A 42 -2.75 24.03 16.23
CA GLY A 42 -4.05 23.81 15.61
C GLY A 42 -4.98 22.94 16.48
N ALA A 43 -5.62 21.92 15.90
CA ALA A 43 -6.47 21.01 16.66
C ALA A 43 -5.71 20.11 17.65
N PHE A 44 -4.40 19.92 17.43
CA PHE A 44 -3.47 19.11 18.22
C PHE A 44 -2.06 19.73 18.12
N PRO A 45 -1.15 19.45 19.08
CA PRO A 45 0.22 19.95 19.03
C PRO A 45 1.01 19.33 17.87
N VAL A 46 1.89 20.12 17.25
CA VAL A 46 2.80 19.67 16.19
C VAL A 46 4.26 19.83 16.61
N PHE A 47 5.03 18.75 16.52
CA PHE A 47 6.43 18.66 16.90
C PHE A 47 7.35 18.55 15.68
N ALA A 48 8.64 18.86 15.84
CA ALA A 48 9.59 18.76 14.75
C ALA A 48 10.05 17.31 14.52
N THR A 49 10.11 16.50 15.58
CA THR A 49 10.55 15.10 15.50
C THR A 49 9.63 14.17 16.26
N VAL A 50 9.66 12.88 15.91
CA VAL A 50 8.93 11.83 16.64
C VAL A 50 9.43 11.72 18.08
N ALA A 51 10.74 11.81 18.32
CA ALA A 51 11.30 11.75 19.68
C ALA A 51 10.72 12.86 20.58
N GLU A 52 10.69 14.11 20.12
CA GLU A 52 10.08 15.22 20.87
C GLU A 52 8.58 15.00 21.12
N ALA A 53 7.86 14.44 20.14
CA ALA A 53 6.44 14.17 20.28
C ALA A 53 6.16 13.11 21.36
N LEU A 54 6.95 12.03 21.39
CA LEU A 54 6.80 10.93 22.34
C LEU A 54 7.22 11.30 23.77
N GLU A 55 8.06 12.32 23.94
CA GLU A 55 8.35 12.89 25.27
C GLU A 55 7.19 13.73 25.83
N ALA A 56 6.35 14.27 24.96
CA ALA A 56 5.32 15.25 25.32
C ALA A 56 3.89 14.68 25.34
N VAL A 57 3.63 13.61 24.58
CA VAL A 57 2.29 13.07 24.35
C VAL A 57 2.33 11.55 24.32
N ASP A 58 1.38 10.92 25.03
CA ASP A 58 1.15 9.47 24.96
C ASP A 58 0.45 9.10 23.64
N ALA A 59 1.12 8.33 22.80
CA ALA A 59 0.59 7.80 21.55
C ALA A 59 0.64 6.27 21.55
N ASP A 60 -0.46 5.63 21.12
CA ASP A 60 -0.53 4.18 20.94
C ASP A 60 0.05 3.79 19.57
N VAL A 61 -0.24 4.59 18.55
CA VAL A 61 0.13 4.31 17.15
C VAL A 61 0.76 5.53 16.48
N LEU A 62 1.89 5.33 15.80
CA LEU A 62 2.47 6.27 14.86
C LEU A 62 2.10 5.89 13.41
N VAL A 63 1.45 6.80 12.69
CA VAL A 63 1.19 6.66 11.25
C VAL A 63 2.21 7.48 10.46
N ASP A 64 2.99 6.84 9.59
CA ASP A 64 4.06 7.47 8.81
C ASP A 64 3.82 7.41 7.29
N PHE A 65 3.55 8.58 6.71
CA PHE A 65 3.52 8.83 5.27
C PHE A 65 4.50 9.95 4.87
N THR A 66 5.70 9.92 5.46
CA THR A 66 6.78 10.88 5.19
C THR A 66 7.56 10.51 3.91
N GLN A 67 8.88 10.65 3.93
CA GLN A 67 9.77 10.39 2.79
C GLN A 67 10.71 9.23 3.15
N PRO A 68 11.23 8.49 2.14
CA PRO A 68 12.11 7.34 2.38
C PRO A 68 13.34 7.66 3.26
N SER A 69 13.85 8.89 3.18
CA SER A 69 15.01 9.34 3.96
C SER A 69 14.70 9.65 5.43
N VAL A 70 13.42 9.72 5.82
CA VAL A 70 12.98 10.16 7.16
C VAL A 70 12.38 9.00 7.95
N VAL A 71 11.59 8.15 7.29
CA VAL A 71 10.82 7.07 7.93
C VAL A 71 11.66 6.15 8.82
N ALA A 72 12.88 5.80 8.43
CA ALA A 72 13.74 4.93 9.25
C ALA A 72 14.11 5.58 10.60
N GLY A 73 14.35 6.90 10.62
CA GLY A 73 14.62 7.65 11.85
C GLY A 73 13.39 7.75 12.74
N ASN A 74 12.21 7.94 12.15
CA ASN A 74 10.94 7.94 12.88
C ASN A 74 10.67 6.58 13.55
N LEU A 75 10.87 5.49 12.81
CA LEU A 75 10.71 4.13 13.31
C LEU A 75 11.71 3.79 14.43
N ALA A 76 12.96 4.21 14.28
CA ALA A 76 14.00 4.02 15.30
C ALA A 76 13.71 4.76 16.62
N ALA A 77 12.86 5.80 16.59
CA ALA A 77 12.40 6.48 17.80
C ALA A 77 11.14 5.82 18.40
N ALA A 78 10.16 5.47 17.56
CA ALA A 78 8.85 4.98 18.01
C ALA A 78 8.85 3.53 18.49
N LEU A 79 9.51 2.62 17.75
CA LEU A 79 9.45 1.19 18.05
C LEU A 79 10.07 0.83 19.42
N PRO A 80 11.25 1.36 19.81
CA PRO A 80 11.79 1.09 21.14
C PRO A 80 10.98 1.72 22.28
N ALA A 81 10.16 2.73 21.98
CA ALA A 81 9.29 3.39 22.95
C ALA A 81 7.96 2.66 23.18
N GLY A 82 7.70 1.55 22.47
CA GLY A 82 6.47 0.78 22.61
C GLY A 82 5.29 1.31 21.78
N VAL A 83 5.57 2.12 20.76
CA VAL A 83 4.55 2.72 19.90
C VAL A 83 4.44 1.92 18.60
N ASP A 84 3.24 1.37 18.36
CA ASP A 84 2.97 0.63 17.12
C ASP A 84 3.12 1.55 15.92
N CYS A 85 3.70 1.04 14.83
CA CYS A 85 3.97 1.84 13.64
C CYS A 85 3.17 1.34 12.43
N VAL A 86 2.42 2.23 11.79
CA VAL A 86 1.68 2.00 10.54
C VAL A 86 2.33 2.82 9.43
N VAL A 87 3.01 2.16 8.50
CA VAL A 87 3.90 2.82 7.53
C VAL A 87 3.42 2.60 6.10
N GLY A 88 3.17 3.71 5.39
CA GLY A 88 2.92 3.73 3.94
C GLY A 88 4.02 4.36 3.11
N THR A 89 5.09 4.83 3.73
CA THR A 89 6.28 5.34 3.05
C THR A 89 7.00 4.21 2.32
N THR A 90 6.89 4.18 0.98
CA THR A 90 7.60 3.22 0.13
C THR A 90 9.11 3.47 0.10
N GLY A 91 9.92 2.46 -0.21
CA GLY A 91 11.35 2.62 -0.49
C GLY A 91 12.29 2.06 0.58
N LEU A 92 11.76 1.58 1.71
CA LEU A 92 12.50 0.75 2.64
C LEU A 92 12.57 -0.69 2.13
N SER A 93 13.71 -1.36 2.33
CA SER A 93 13.84 -2.79 2.04
C SER A 93 13.23 -3.61 3.18
N ASN A 94 12.79 -4.84 2.88
CA ASN A 94 12.32 -5.77 3.91
C ASN A 94 13.41 -6.09 4.95
N GLU A 95 14.69 -6.04 4.55
CA GLU A 95 15.82 -6.21 5.48
C GLU A 95 15.87 -5.05 6.48
N THR A 96 15.78 -3.81 6.02
CA THR A 96 15.77 -2.62 6.89
C THR A 96 14.54 -2.61 7.80
N LEU A 97 13.36 -2.97 7.27
CA LEU A 97 12.14 -3.10 8.08
C LEU A 97 12.30 -4.18 9.17
N GLY A 98 12.91 -5.31 8.83
CA GLY A 98 13.19 -6.40 9.78
C GLY A 98 14.19 -5.99 10.87
N GLN A 99 15.22 -5.24 10.52
CA GLN A 99 16.18 -4.68 11.49
C GLN A 99 15.49 -3.70 12.46
N LEU A 100 14.70 -2.76 11.95
CA LEU A 100 13.97 -1.80 12.77
C LEU A 100 12.95 -2.48 13.70
N ALA A 101 12.22 -3.48 13.19
CA ALA A 101 11.27 -4.25 14.00
C ALA A 101 11.96 -5.08 15.09
N ALA A 102 13.22 -5.48 14.90
CA ALA A 102 13.98 -6.22 15.91
C ALA A 102 14.37 -5.35 17.12
N ASP A 103 14.43 -4.03 16.95
CA ASP A 103 14.70 -3.07 18.02
C ASP A 103 13.43 -2.63 18.76
N ALA A 104 12.26 -3.14 18.37
CA ALA A 104 10.98 -2.79 18.97
C ALA A 104 10.84 -3.31 20.42
N ALA A 105 10.15 -2.56 21.26
CA ALA A 105 9.81 -3.03 22.60
C ALA A 105 8.89 -4.25 22.54
N PRO A 106 8.94 -5.18 23.52
CA PRO A 106 8.07 -6.34 23.54
C PRO A 106 6.59 -5.96 23.43
N GLY A 107 5.86 -6.65 22.55
CA GLY A 107 4.44 -6.37 22.26
C GLY A 107 4.18 -5.23 21.28
N THR A 108 5.21 -4.70 20.59
CA THR A 108 5.07 -3.61 19.62
C THR A 108 5.10 -4.14 18.19
N ALA A 109 4.20 -3.64 17.34
CA ALA A 109 4.10 -4.00 15.93
C ALA A 109 4.67 -2.91 15.01
N LEU A 110 5.39 -3.36 13.98
CA LEU A 110 5.70 -2.58 12.80
C LEU A 110 4.87 -3.11 11.64
N PHE A 111 3.80 -2.41 11.29
CA PHE A 111 3.01 -2.68 10.09
C PHE A 111 3.46 -1.81 8.92
N TYR A 112 3.90 -2.47 7.85
CA TYR A 112 4.22 -1.84 6.58
C TYR A 112 3.29 -2.37 5.48
N ALA A 113 2.64 -1.46 4.76
CA ALA A 113 1.89 -1.83 3.55
C ALA A 113 2.34 -1.00 2.35
N PRO A 114 2.74 -1.65 1.23
CA PRO A 114 3.07 -0.94 0.00
C PRO A 114 1.83 -0.36 -0.68
N ASN A 115 0.63 -0.80 -0.29
CA ASN A 115 -0.65 -0.26 -0.75
C ASN A 115 -1.71 -0.40 0.36
N PHE A 116 -2.29 0.73 0.75
CA PHE A 116 -3.37 0.80 1.76
C PHE A 116 -4.78 0.78 1.17
N THR A 117 -4.93 0.68 -0.15
CA THR A 117 -6.27 0.62 -0.76
C THR A 117 -6.84 -0.79 -0.62
N THR A 118 -7.83 -0.95 0.27
CA THR A 118 -8.49 -2.24 0.54
C THR A 118 -9.04 -2.89 -0.73
N GLY A 119 -9.66 -2.10 -1.62
CA GLY A 119 -10.20 -2.61 -2.88
C GLY A 119 -9.13 -3.16 -3.82
N ALA A 120 -7.96 -2.52 -3.90
CA ALA A 120 -6.84 -3.01 -4.71
C ALA A 120 -6.26 -4.30 -4.13
N VAL A 121 -6.13 -4.39 -2.80
CA VAL A 121 -5.65 -5.58 -2.10
C VAL A 121 -6.62 -6.76 -2.29
N LEU A 122 -7.92 -6.53 -2.12
CA LEU A 122 -8.95 -7.55 -2.39
C LEU A 122 -8.97 -7.99 -3.84
N MET A 123 -8.83 -7.08 -4.80
CA MET A 123 -8.72 -7.45 -6.21
C MET A 123 -7.52 -8.37 -6.45
N MET A 124 -6.36 -8.12 -5.82
CA MET A 124 -5.19 -9.00 -5.91
C MET A 124 -5.45 -10.37 -5.28
N GLU A 125 -6.04 -10.42 -4.08
CA GLU A 125 -6.35 -11.70 -3.42
C GLU A 125 -7.41 -12.50 -4.17
N PHE A 126 -8.44 -11.85 -4.73
CA PHE A 126 -9.42 -12.51 -5.57
C PHE A 126 -8.83 -12.98 -6.89
N ALA A 127 -7.94 -12.21 -7.51
CA ALA A 127 -7.22 -12.65 -8.71
C ALA A 127 -6.34 -13.87 -8.42
N LYS A 128 -5.61 -13.87 -7.30
CA LYS A 128 -4.83 -15.02 -6.81
C LYS A 128 -5.72 -16.25 -6.60
N ALA A 129 -6.89 -16.08 -5.98
CA ALA A 129 -7.83 -17.17 -5.75
C ALA A 129 -8.46 -17.71 -7.05
N ALA A 130 -8.69 -16.85 -8.05
CA ALA A 130 -9.25 -17.23 -9.35
C ALA A 130 -8.22 -17.92 -10.25
N ALA A 131 -6.95 -17.53 -10.19
CA ALA A 131 -5.90 -17.95 -11.11
C ALA A 131 -5.77 -19.47 -11.36
N PRO A 132 -5.90 -20.37 -10.37
CA PRO A 132 -5.82 -21.82 -10.62
C PRO A 132 -6.90 -22.37 -11.58
N TYR A 133 -8.06 -21.69 -11.65
CA TYR A 133 -9.24 -22.19 -12.37
C TYR A 133 -9.30 -21.73 -13.84
N PHE A 134 -8.51 -20.73 -14.22
CA PHE A 134 -8.51 -20.17 -15.57
C PHE A 134 -7.18 -20.47 -16.27
N PRO A 135 -7.19 -20.92 -17.54
CA PRO A 135 -5.96 -21.11 -18.31
C PRO A 135 -5.29 -19.78 -18.65
N GLU A 136 -6.08 -18.75 -18.93
CA GLU A 136 -5.60 -17.45 -19.40
C GLU A 136 -5.91 -16.33 -18.42
N ALA A 137 -4.97 -15.41 -18.27
CA ALA A 137 -5.07 -14.23 -17.41
C ALA A 137 -4.24 -13.08 -17.98
N GLU A 138 -4.81 -11.88 -18.02
CA GLU A 138 -4.10 -10.64 -18.37
C GLU A 138 -4.40 -9.54 -17.34
N VAL A 139 -3.43 -8.67 -17.09
CA VAL A 139 -3.57 -7.52 -16.19
C VAL A 139 -3.56 -6.23 -17.01
N MET A 140 -4.55 -5.37 -16.80
CA MET A 140 -4.61 -4.04 -17.39
C MET A 140 -4.58 -2.99 -16.29
N GLU A 141 -3.68 -2.02 -16.37
CA GLU A 141 -3.57 -0.92 -15.43
C GLU A 141 -3.74 0.43 -16.13
N PHE A 142 -4.44 1.35 -15.46
CA PHE A 142 -4.82 2.66 -15.99
C PHE A 142 -4.40 3.73 -14.99
N HIS A 143 -3.60 4.69 -15.44
CA HIS A 143 -3.15 5.80 -14.61
C HIS A 143 -3.18 7.13 -15.36
N HIS A 144 -3.09 8.22 -14.61
CA HIS A 144 -2.91 9.56 -15.16
C HIS A 144 -1.69 9.62 -16.10
N CYS A 145 -1.72 10.54 -17.07
CA CYS A 145 -0.67 10.69 -18.09
C CYS A 145 0.72 11.03 -17.53
N ASN A 146 0.81 11.55 -16.31
CA ASN A 146 2.07 11.94 -15.67
C ASN A 146 2.79 10.80 -14.92
N LYS A 147 2.24 9.57 -14.91
CA LYS A 147 2.86 8.44 -14.18
C LYS A 147 4.06 7.94 -14.99
N LYS A 148 5.22 7.93 -14.35
CA LYS A 148 6.51 7.70 -15.02
C LYS A 148 6.81 6.22 -15.26
N ASP A 149 6.47 5.37 -14.29
CA ASP A 149 6.70 3.92 -14.34
C ASP A 149 5.58 3.19 -15.09
N ALA A 150 5.93 2.14 -15.81
CA ALA A 150 5.01 1.20 -16.45
C ALA A 150 5.71 -0.18 -16.60
N PRO A 151 5.06 -1.29 -16.21
CA PRO A 151 3.79 -1.36 -15.47
C PRO A 151 3.89 -0.79 -14.05
N SER A 152 2.75 -0.47 -13.45
CA SER A 152 2.68 -0.04 -12.03
C SER A 152 3.13 -1.16 -11.08
N GLY A 153 3.65 -0.80 -9.90
CA GLY A 153 4.04 -1.77 -8.88
C GLY A 153 2.90 -2.71 -8.46
N THR A 154 1.66 -2.22 -8.38
CA THR A 154 0.48 -3.05 -8.10
C THR A 154 0.21 -4.05 -9.23
N ALA A 155 0.36 -3.64 -10.49
CA ALA A 155 0.16 -4.53 -11.63
C ALA A 155 1.22 -5.64 -11.69
N VAL A 156 2.48 -5.29 -11.44
CA VAL A 156 3.58 -6.26 -11.33
C VAL A 156 3.29 -7.26 -10.21
N ARG A 157 2.93 -6.79 -9.01
CA ARG A 157 2.60 -7.67 -7.88
C ARG A 157 1.41 -8.57 -8.17
N THR A 158 0.38 -8.04 -8.82
CA THR A 158 -0.81 -8.81 -9.21
C THR A 158 -0.45 -9.94 -10.18
N ALA A 159 0.34 -9.63 -11.21
CA ALA A 159 0.81 -10.62 -12.17
C ALA A 159 1.66 -11.72 -11.51
N GLN A 160 2.55 -11.35 -10.58
CA GLN A 160 3.33 -12.32 -9.79
C GLN A 160 2.43 -13.24 -8.97
N LEU A 161 1.44 -12.70 -8.24
CA LEU A 161 0.50 -13.51 -7.45
C LEU A 161 -0.32 -14.47 -8.33
N ILE A 162 -0.75 -14.02 -9.51
CA ILE A 162 -1.45 -14.87 -10.49
C ILE A 162 -0.53 -15.99 -10.98
N ALA A 163 0.71 -15.67 -11.37
CA ALA A 163 1.69 -16.63 -11.86
C ALA A 163 2.03 -17.69 -10.81
N GLU A 164 2.28 -17.26 -9.57
CA GLU A 164 2.53 -18.14 -8.42
C GLU A 164 1.35 -19.07 -8.17
N ALA A 165 0.12 -18.55 -8.13
CA ALA A 165 -1.08 -19.32 -7.80
C ALA A 165 -1.46 -20.35 -8.88
N ARG A 166 -1.24 -20.05 -10.17
CA ARG A 166 -1.55 -21.00 -11.25
C ARG A 166 -0.41 -21.97 -11.57
N SER A 167 0.75 -21.82 -10.95
CA SER A 167 1.92 -22.69 -11.17
C SER A 167 1.58 -24.17 -10.95
N PRO A 168 2.06 -25.10 -11.80
CA PRO A 168 3.01 -24.90 -12.89
C PRO A 168 2.36 -24.59 -14.26
N ARG A 169 1.07 -24.22 -14.31
CA ARG A 169 0.39 -23.95 -15.58
C ARG A 169 0.99 -22.70 -16.26
N VAL A 170 1.38 -22.84 -17.51
CA VAL A 170 1.82 -21.75 -18.38
C VAL A 170 0.70 -21.44 -19.37
N SER A 171 0.52 -20.16 -19.68
CA SER A 171 -0.40 -19.71 -20.73
C SER A 171 0.00 -20.32 -22.09
N GLU A 172 -0.99 -20.76 -22.86
CA GLU A 172 -0.79 -21.23 -24.24
C GLU A 172 -1.25 -20.18 -25.27
N ALA A 173 -1.70 -19.01 -24.80
CA ALA A 173 -2.08 -17.91 -25.67
C ALA A 173 -0.87 -17.42 -26.50
N PRO A 174 -1.08 -17.06 -27.77
CA PRO A 174 0.00 -16.54 -28.60
C PRO A 174 0.66 -15.30 -28.00
N GLY A 175 1.99 -15.26 -28.03
CA GLY A 175 2.83 -14.19 -27.52
C GLY A 175 3.32 -13.23 -28.60
N ARG A 176 4.45 -12.58 -28.33
CA ARG A 176 5.08 -11.56 -29.19
C ARG A 176 5.41 -12.06 -30.60
N GLU A 177 5.57 -13.37 -30.79
CA GLU A 177 5.85 -13.99 -32.09
C GLU A 177 4.71 -13.82 -33.11
N THR A 178 3.52 -13.43 -32.64
CA THR A 178 2.36 -13.12 -33.49
C THR A 178 2.16 -11.63 -33.74
N GLU A 179 3.04 -10.76 -33.23
CA GLU A 179 2.96 -9.33 -33.46
C GLU A 179 3.25 -9.00 -34.94
N MET A 180 2.44 -8.08 -35.49
CA MET A 180 2.63 -7.63 -36.86
C MET A 180 3.87 -6.71 -36.95
N PRO A 181 4.58 -6.71 -38.10
CA PRO A 181 5.64 -5.74 -38.33
C PRO A 181 5.14 -4.30 -38.12
N GLY A 182 5.82 -3.53 -37.25
CA GLY A 182 5.43 -2.17 -36.89
C GLY A 182 4.38 -2.06 -35.76
N ALA A 183 4.02 -3.17 -35.12
CA ALA A 183 3.13 -3.22 -33.96
C ALA A 183 3.81 -3.93 -32.76
N GLU A 184 5.11 -3.72 -32.59
CA GLU A 184 5.90 -4.33 -31.52
C GLU A 184 5.35 -3.91 -30.13
N GLY A 185 5.15 -4.88 -29.25
CA GLY A 185 4.57 -4.68 -27.92
C GLY A 185 3.03 -4.68 -27.89
N ALA A 186 2.36 -4.99 -29.00
CA ALA A 186 0.90 -5.10 -29.06
C ALA A 186 0.30 -6.16 -28.11
N ARG A 187 1.10 -7.14 -27.65
CA ARG A 187 0.66 -8.15 -26.65
C ARG A 187 0.97 -7.75 -25.20
N GLY A 188 1.48 -6.55 -24.97
CA GLY A 188 1.82 -6.05 -23.64
C GLY A 188 3.17 -6.58 -23.10
N ALA A 189 3.53 -6.14 -21.90
CA ALA A 189 4.72 -6.64 -21.21
C ALA A 189 4.46 -8.02 -20.58
N LEU A 190 5.48 -8.86 -20.45
CA LEU A 190 5.36 -10.14 -19.73
C LEU A 190 5.97 -10.01 -18.33
N VAL A 191 5.16 -10.25 -17.30
CA VAL A 191 5.60 -10.37 -15.90
C VAL A 191 5.35 -11.80 -15.47
N GLU A 192 6.42 -12.58 -15.29
CA GLU A 192 6.33 -14.02 -14.91
C GLU A 192 5.36 -14.83 -15.82
N GLY A 193 5.33 -14.50 -17.12
CA GLY A 193 4.45 -15.16 -18.10
C GLY A 193 2.99 -14.71 -18.08
N VAL A 194 2.65 -13.66 -17.32
CA VAL A 194 1.33 -12.99 -17.37
C VAL A 194 1.47 -11.70 -18.19
N PRO A 195 0.66 -11.51 -19.25
CA PRO A 195 0.61 -10.25 -19.99
C PRO A 195 0.10 -9.09 -19.13
N VAL A 196 0.77 -7.94 -19.22
CA VAL A 196 0.46 -6.71 -18.50
C VAL A 196 0.42 -5.53 -19.46
N HIS A 197 -0.70 -4.80 -19.44
CA HIS A 197 -0.96 -3.64 -20.30
C HIS A 197 -1.06 -2.37 -19.47
N ALA A 198 -0.38 -1.30 -19.91
CA ALA A 198 -0.36 -0.03 -19.19
C ALA A 198 -0.97 1.10 -20.02
N VAL A 199 -2.09 1.66 -19.54
CA VAL A 199 -2.76 2.80 -20.14
C VAL A 199 -2.40 4.07 -19.37
N ARG A 200 -2.02 5.12 -20.11
CA ARG A 200 -1.74 6.46 -19.57
C ARG A 200 -2.67 7.46 -20.22
N SER A 201 -3.64 7.97 -19.48
CA SER A 201 -4.65 8.88 -20.02
C SER A 201 -5.12 9.90 -19.00
N MET A 202 -5.59 11.06 -19.47
CA MET A 202 -6.27 12.04 -18.62
C MET A 202 -7.60 11.46 -18.13
N GLY A 203 -7.98 11.78 -16.89
CA GLY A 203 -9.23 11.31 -16.27
C GLY A 203 -9.06 10.11 -15.33
N TYR A 204 -7.98 9.31 -15.48
CA TYR A 204 -7.65 8.27 -14.51
C TYR A 204 -6.80 8.81 -13.37
N VAL A 205 -7.05 8.33 -12.15
CA VAL A 205 -6.11 8.44 -11.01
C VAL A 205 -5.28 7.16 -10.96
N ALA A 206 -5.92 6.05 -10.57
CA ALA A 206 -5.36 4.71 -10.62
C ALA A 206 -6.49 3.68 -10.69
N SER A 207 -6.48 2.84 -11.71
CA SER A 207 -7.41 1.71 -11.85
C SER A 207 -6.64 0.48 -12.32
N GLN A 208 -7.16 -0.70 -11.99
CA GLN A 208 -6.62 -1.95 -12.49
C GLN A 208 -7.74 -2.95 -12.73
N GLU A 209 -7.55 -3.77 -13.74
CA GLU A 209 -8.44 -4.84 -14.13
C GLU A 209 -7.63 -6.11 -14.35
N VAL A 210 -8.13 -7.24 -13.85
CA VAL A 210 -7.62 -8.56 -14.15
C VAL A 210 -8.68 -9.30 -14.93
N ILE A 211 -8.32 -9.75 -16.13
CA ILE A 211 -9.22 -10.46 -17.03
C ILE A 211 -8.75 -11.91 -17.10
N PHE A 212 -9.61 -12.83 -16.70
CA PHE A 212 -9.41 -14.26 -16.85
C PHE A 212 -10.25 -14.81 -18.00
N GLY A 213 -9.67 -15.72 -18.78
CA GLY A 213 -10.31 -16.37 -19.91
C GLY A 213 -10.35 -17.89 -19.76
N SER A 214 -11.48 -18.50 -20.10
CA SER A 214 -11.64 -19.96 -20.21
C SER A 214 -12.70 -20.30 -21.28
N LEU A 215 -12.84 -21.57 -21.63
CA LEU A 215 -13.79 -22.01 -22.66
C LEU A 215 -15.22 -21.56 -22.31
N GLY A 216 -15.78 -20.69 -23.14
CA GLY A 216 -17.17 -20.21 -23.02
C GLY A 216 -17.41 -19.16 -21.93
N GLN A 217 -16.36 -18.63 -21.28
CA GLN A 217 -16.53 -17.63 -20.21
C GLN A 217 -15.33 -16.70 -20.05
N THR A 218 -15.58 -15.53 -19.48
CA THR A 218 -14.58 -14.62 -18.95
C THR A 218 -14.96 -14.19 -17.54
N LEU A 219 -13.96 -13.91 -16.71
CA LEU A 219 -14.13 -13.31 -15.39
C LEU A 219 -13.27 -12.05 -15.32
N THR A 220 -13.88 -10.93 -14.96
CA THR A 220 -13.19 -9.65 -14.79
C THR A 220 -13.28 -9.20 -13.35
N ILE A 221 -12.13 -8.88 -12.76
CA ILE A 221 -12.03 -8.30 -11.41
C ILE A 221 -11.41 -6.91 -11.56
N ARG A 222 -12.13 -5.88 -11.15
CA ARG A 222 -11.75 -4.49 -11.38
C ARG A 222 -11.76 -3.69 -10.09
N HIS A 223 -10.77 -2.80 -9.96
CA HIS A 223 -10.69 -1.80 -8.92
C HIS A 223 -10.44 -0.42 -9.54
N ASP A 224 -11.18 0.58 -9.06
CA ASP A 224 -11.02 1.99 -9.44
C ASP A 224 -10.79 2.84 -8.18
N SER A 225 -9.68 3.59 -8.16
CA SER A 225 -9.43 4.63 -7.16
C SER A 225 -9.70 5.99 -7.80
N TRP A 226 -10.56 6.79 -7.18
CA TRP A 226 -10.95 8.11 -7.66
C TRP A 226 -10.13 9.24 -7.05
N ASP A 227 -9.58 9.03 -5.84
CA ASP A 227 -8.69 9.94 -5.16
C ASP A 227 -7.98 9.23 -3.98
N ARG A 228 -7.19 9.99 -3.20
CA ARG A 228 -6.37 9.46 -2.10
C ARG A 228 -7.18 9.01 -0.89
N THR A 229 -8.46 9.36 -0.80
CA THR A 229 -9.31 8.85 0.29
C THR A 229 -9.47 7.33 0.19
N SER A 230 -9.22 6.72 -0.98
CA SER A 230 -9.25 5.26 -1.15
C SER A 230 -8.25 4.50 -0.28
N TYR A 231 -7.17 5.16 0.18
CA TYR A 231 -6.20 4.55 1.10
C TYR A 231 -6.70 4.52 2.55
N MET A 232 -7.58 5.44 2.93
CA MET A 232 -7.93 5.68 4.33
C MET A 232 -8.60 4.47 5.00
N PRO A 233 -9.54 3.74 4.37
CA PRO A 233 -10.09 2.53 4.97
C PRO A 233 -9.03 1.51 5.38
N GLY A 234 -7.97 1.33 4.58
CA GLY A 234 -6.88 0.43 4.93
C GLY A 234 -5.95 0.99 5.99
N VAL A 235 -5.73 2.31 6.02
CA VAL A 235 -4.94 2.95 7.09
C VAL A 235 -5.65 2.76 8.44
N LEU A 236 -6.94 3.03 8.49
CA LEU A 236 -7.77 2.83 9.68
C LEU A 236 -7.81 1.35 10.11
N LEU A 237 -7.87 0.42 9.15
CA LEU A 237 -7.74 -1.01 9.45
C LEU A 237 -6.38 -1.32 10.07
N GLY A 238 -5.29 -0.80 9.50
CA GLY A 238 -3.94 -0.96 10.05
C GLY A 238 -3.84 -0.47 11.49
N ILE A 239 -4.32 0.75 11.76
CA ILE A 239 -4.32 1.35 13.11
C ILE A 239 -5.11 0.48 14.11
N ARG A 240 -6.25 -0.07 13.71
CA ARG A 240 -7.08 -0.91 14.57
C ARG A 240 -6.46 -2.28 14.85
N SER A 241 -5.69 -2.81 13.90
CA SER A 241 -5.20 -4.19 13.96
C SER A 241 -3.80 -4.32 14.59
N VAL A 242 -2.98 -3.27 14.60
CA VAL A 242 -1.60 -3.38 15.10
C VAL A 242 -1.49 -3.74 16.57
N GLY A 243 -2.37 -3.21 17.43
CA GLY A 243 -2.33 -3.45 18.88
C GLY A 243 -2.64 -4.89 19.31
N GLU A 244 -3.05 -5.77 18.38
CA GLU A 244 -3.26 -7.20 18.63
C GLU A 244 -2.10 -8.06 18.10
N ARG A 245 -1.01 -7.44 17.66
CA ARG A 245 0.09 -8.07 16.92
C ARG A 245 1.43 -7.61 17.47
N GLU A 246 2.50 -8.28 17.04
CA GLU A 246 3.87 -7.96 17.44
C GLU A 246 4.83 -8.23 16.27
N GLY A 247 5.92 -7.45 16.21
CA GLY A 247 6.97 -7.60 15.22
C GLY A 247 6.60 -7.03 13.84
N LEU A 248 7.35 -7.45 12.82
CA LEU A 248 7.15 -6.97 11.45
C LEU A 248 5.94 -7.65 10.78
N ILE A 249 5.01 -6.84 10.30
CA ILE A 249 3.85 -7.24 9.52
C ILE A 249 3.94 -6.55 8.17
N VAL A 250 3.94 -7.32 7.08
CA VAL A 250 4.04 -6.79 5.71
C VAL A 250 2.81 -7.16 4.92
N GLY A 251 2.15 -6.14 4.36
CA GLY A 251 0.99 -6.31 3.49
C GLY A 251 -0.34 -6.21 4.24
N LEU A 252 -1.26 -5.41 3.71
CA LEU A 252 -2.57 -5.16 4.31
C LEU A 252 -3.44 -6.43 4.29
N GLU A 253 -3.22 -7.33 3.34
CA GLU A 253 -3.91 -8.62 3.23
C GLU A 253 -3.82 -9.46 4.51
N THR A 254 -2.78 -9.25 5.32
CA THR A 254 -2.57 -9.96 6.60
C THR A 254 -3.58 -9.59 7.69
N PHE A 255 -4.34 -8.50 7.51
CA PHE A 255 -5.43 -8.07 8.38
C PHE A 255 -6.81 -8.27 7.76
N MET A 256 -6.88 -8.77 6.53
CA MET A 256 -8.12 -8.96 5.78
C MET A 256 -8.54 -10.43 5.69
N ALA A 257 -7.87 -11.31 6.44
CA ALA A 257 -8.06 -12.76 6.47
C ALA A 257 -8.98 -13.21 7.61
#